data_AF-A0A974AIB0-F1
#
_entry.id   AF-A0A974AIB0-F1
#
_cell.length_a   1.000
_cell.length_b   1.000
_cell.length_c   1.000
_cell.angle_alpha   90.00
_cell.angle_beta   90.00
_cell.angle_gamma   90.00
#
_symmetry.space_group_name_H-M   'P 1'
#
loop_
_entity.id
_entity.type
_entity.pdbx_description
1 polymer ?
#
loop_
_entity_poly.entity_id
_entity_poly.type
_entity_poly.pdbx_seq_one_letter_code
_entity_poly.pdbx_strand_id
1 'polypeptide(L)' 'MAKKTKAKTATKTAAKSKAKTKPKITRREYTKDDVKELRAHSKAKTPVIKIAKLTKRTVGSLRQKALKLGIGLGHQR' A
#
# COMPACT_ATOMS: atom_id res chain seq x y z
N MET A 1 13.62 -17.35 -38.20
CA MET A 1 12.57 -16.41 -38.64
C MET A 1 11.33 -17.26 -38.92
N ALA A 2 10.17 -17.17 -38.27
CA ALA A 2 9.44 -16.04 -37.71
C ALA A 2 8.75 -16.40 -36.38
N LYS A 3 8.59 -15.39 -35.53
CA LYS A 3 8.04 -15.50 -34.17
C LYS A 3 6.52 -15.63 -34.18
N LYS A 4 6.05 -16.56 -33.35
CA LYS A 4 4.68 -16.78 -32.84
C LYS A 4 4.02 -15.47 -32.39
N THR A 5 2.82 -15.16 -32.89
CA THR A 5 1.94 -14.13 -32.34
C THR A 5 0.59 -14.72 -31.96
N LYS A 6 0.23 -14.49 -30.71
CA LYS A 6 -0.90 -15.07 -29.97
C LYS A 6 -1.98 -13.99 -29.90
N ALA A 7 -3.03 -14.09 -30.71
CA ALA A 7 -4.20 -13.22 -30.60
C ALA A 7 -5.24 -13.90 -29.69
N LYS A 8 -5.27 -13.51 -28.42
CA LYS A 8 -6.34 -13.87 -27.48
C LYS A 8 -7.34 -12.73 -27.46
N THR A 9 -8.25 -12.72 -28.43
CA THR A 9 -9.46 -11.89 -28.41
C THR A 9 -10.50 -12.60 -27.53
N ALA A 10 -10.66 -12.11 -26.31
CA ALA A 10 -11.78 -12.46 -25.45
C ALA A 10 -12.45 -11.17 -25.00
N THR A 11 -13.53 -10.84 -25.71
CA THR A 11 -14.61 -9.95 -25.28
C THR A 11 -15.02 -10.26 -23.85
N LYS A 12 -14.92 -9.29 -22.95
CA LYS A 12 -15.56 -9.37 -21.63
C LYS A 12 -16.33 -8.08 -21.36
N THR A 13 -17.58 -8.13 -21.83
CA THR A 13 -18.77 -7.51 -21.26
C THR A 13 -18.56 -6.55 -20.09
N ALA A 14 -18.95 -5.30 -20.33
CA ALA A 14 -19.13 -4.25 -19.34
C ALA A 14 -20.20 -4.66 -18.31
N ALA A 15 -19.77 -5.33 -17.24
CA ALA A 15 -20.57 -5.46 -16.04
C ALA A 15 -20.41 -4.18 -15.21
N LYS A 16 -21.45 -3.33 -15.19
CA LYS A 16 -21.63 -2.26 -14.21
C LYS A 16 -21.54 -2.86 -12.81
N SER A 17 -20.34 -2.83 -12.21
CA SER A 17 -20.14 -3.26 -10.83
C SER A 17 -20.75 -2.21 -9.91
N LYS A 18 -21.82 -2.58 -9.20
CA LYS A 18 -22.43 -1.82 -8.10
C LYS A 18 -21.32 -1.17 -7.26
N ALA A 19 -21.32 0.16 -7.18
CA ALA A 19 -20.36 0.91 -6.39
C ALA A 19 -20.53 0.51 -4.92
N LYS A 20 -19.62 -0.32 -4.41
CA LYS A 20 -19.56 -0.63 -2.98
C LYS A 20 -19.18 0.65 -2.24
N THR A 21 -20.12 1.21 -1.48
CA THR A 21 -19.88 2.35 -0.60
C THR A 21 -18.73 2.00 0.34
N LYS A 22 -17.61 2.73 0.24
CA LYS A 22 -16.42 2.43 1.04
C LYS A 22 -16.74 2.73 2.52
N PRO A 23 -16.45 1.81 3.46
CA PRO A 23 -16.66 2.06 4.88
C PRO A 23 -15.84 3.27 5.33
N LYS A 24 -16.42 4.06 6.23
CA LYS A 24 -15.79 5.26 6.80
C LYS A 24 -14.48 4.87 7.48
N ILE A 25 -13.38 5.50 7.07
CA ILE A 25 -12.05 5.21 7.60
C ILE A 25 -11.99 5.67 9.05
N THR A 26 -11.96 4.74 10.00
CA THR A 26 -11.75 5.04 11.42
C THR A 26 -10.33 5.55 11.63
N ARG A 27 -10.17 6.73 12.24
CA ARG A 27 -8.86 7.26 12.63
C ARG A 27 -8.34 6.45 13.81
N ARG A 28 -7.41 5.54 13.55
CA ARG A 28 -6.69 4.81 14.61
C ARG A 28 -5.47 5.61 15.06
N GLU A 29 -5.31 5.77 16.36
CA GLU A 29 -4.13 6.43 16.94
C GLU A 29 -2.88 5.57 16.78
N TYR A 30 -1.71 6.20 16.67
CA TYR A 30 -0.43 5.49 16.61
C TYR A 30 0.07 5.25 18.03
N THR A 31 0.28 4.00 18.38
CA THR A 31 0.90 3.63 19.67
C THR A 31 2.41 3.88 19.62
N LYS A 32 3.07 3.82 20.79
CA LYS A 32 4.53 3.95 20.88
C LYS A 32 5.24 2.80 20.14
N ASP A 33 4.65 1.62 20.15
CA ASP A 33 5.21 0.44 19.49
C ASP A 33 5.08 0.52 17.97
N ASP A 34 3.95 1.02 17.45
CA ASP A 34 3.79 1.31 16.01
C ASP A 34 4.93 2.25 15.53
N VAL A 35 5.35 3.22 16.35
CA VAL A 35 6.43 4.15 16.00
C VAL A 35 7.80 3.46 16.00
N LYS A 36 8.07 2.55 16.95
CA LYS A 36 9.31 1.77 16.99
C LYS A 36 9.41 0.85 15.77
N GLU A 37 8.33 0.14 15.45
CA GLU A 37 8.24 -0.72 14.27
C GLU A 37 8.45 0.07 12.98
N LEU A 38 7.80 1.24 12.86
CA LEU A 38 7.89 2.10 11.69
C LEU A 38 9.33 2.65 11.49
N ARG A 39 10.07 2.91 12.57
CA ARG A 39 11.51 3.23 12.52
C ARG A 39 12.36 2.01 12.13
N ALA A 40 12.09 0.82 12.65
CA ALA A 40 12.81 -0.40 12.29
C ALA A 40 12.63 -0.75 10.79
N HIS A 41 11.39 -0.67 10.30
CA HIS A 41 11.05 -0.83 8.89
C HIS A 41 11.71 0.21 7.97
N SER A 42 11.92 1.43 8.48
CA SER A 42 12.69 2.46 7.78
C SER A 42 14.17 2.09 7.67
N LYS A 43 14.81 1.60 8.73
CA LYS A 43 16.19 1.10 8.63
C LYS A 43 16.30 -0.09 7.67
N ALA A 44 15.37 -1.03 7.76
CA ALA A 44 15.38 -2.27 6.98
C ALA A 44 14.96 -2.14 5.49
N LYS A 45 14.82 -0.93 4.92
CA LYS A 45 14.45 -0.76 3.48
C LYS A 45 13.18 -1.49 3.05
N THR A 46 12.26 -1.73 3.99
CA THR A 46 11.04 -2.48 3.71
C THR A 46 10.04 -1.66 2.89
N PRO A 47 9.42 -2.26 1.86
CA PRO A 47 8.45 -1.56 1.02
C PRO A 47 7.15 -1.29 1.78
N VAL A 48 6.58 -0.09 1.58
CA VAL A 48 5.42 0.42 2.33
C VAL A 48 4.19 -0.48 2.17
N ILE A 49 4.05 -1.16 1.03
CA ILE A 49 2.96 -2.09 0.77
C ILE A 49 3.00 -3.29 1.74
N LYS A 50 4.19 -3.78 2.10
CA LYS A 50 4.34 -4.88 3.06
C LYS A 50 3.99 -4.42 4.47
N ILE A 51 4.47 -3.25 4.88
CA ILE A 51 4.18 -2.66 6.20
C ILE A 51 2.67 -2.42 6.36
N ALA A 52 2.01 -1.89 5.32
CA ALA A 52 0.57 -1.65 5.33
C ALA A 52 -0.25 -2.93 5.57
N LYS A 53 0.17 -4.06 4.99
CA LYS A 53 -0.48 -5.37 5.19
C LYS A 53 -0.23 -5.92 6.60
N LEU A 54 0.99 -5.79 7.12
CA LEU A 54 1.35 -6.27 8.47
C LEU A 54 0.65 -5.49 9.57
N THR A 55 0.72 -4.15 9.50
CA THR A 55 0.18 -3.24 10.52
C THR A 55 -1.32 -2.97 10.35
N LYS A 56 -1.95 -3.54 9.31
CA LYS A 56 -3.34 -3.25 8.90
C LYS A 56 -3.62 -1.73 8.79
N ARG A 57 -2.60 -0.94 8.41
CA ARG A 57 -2.68 0.50 8.19
C ARG A 57 -2.70 0.83 6.71
N THR A 58 -3.20 2.02 6.39
CA THR A 58 -3.14 2.53 5.02
C THR A 58 -1.73 3.07 4.73
N VAL A 59 -1.29 2.91 3.48
CA VAL A 59 -0.01 3.44 2.97
C VAL A 59 0.11 4.94 3.21
N GLY A 60 -0.98 5.68 2.97
CA GLY A 60 -1.03 7.13 3.20
C GLY A 60 -0.82 7.49 4.66
N SER A 61 -1.45 6.76 5.60
CA SER A 61 -1.26 7.00 7.03
C SER A 61 0.19 6.78 7.46
N LEU A 62 0.83 5.71 6.97
CA LEU A 62 2.23 5.42 7.28
C LEU A 62 3.17 6.50 6.74
N ARG A 63 2.94 6.98 5.51
CA ARG A 63 3.70 8.10 4.92
C ARG A 63 3.52 9.39 5.71
N GLN A 64 2.30 9.75 6.07
CA GLN A 64 2.02 10.95 6.88
C GLN A 64 2.70 10.88 8.25
N LYS A 65 2.66 9.72 8.91
CA LYS A 65 3.34 9.52 10.19
C LYS A 65 4.86 9.60 10.04
N ALA A 66 5.41 9.02 8.97
CA ALA A 66 6.83 9.05 8.67
C ALA A 66 7.34 10.48 8.38
N LEU A 67 6.59 11.26 7.59
CA LEU A 67 6.88 12.67 7.33
C LEU A 67 6.89 13.48 8.64
N LYS A 68 5.89 13.30 9.51
CA LYS A 68 5.86 13.96 10.82
C LYS A 68 7.03 13.57 11.73
N LEU A 69 7.58 12.37 11.54
CA LEU A 69 8.72 11.86 12.30
C LEU A 69 10.08 12.15 11.62
N GLY A 70 10.09 12.79 10.45
CA GLY A 70 11.30 13.11 9.71
C GLY A 70 12.04 11.89 9.14
N ILE A 71 11.35 10.75 8.96
CA ILE A 71 11.95 9.51 8.45
C ILE A 71 11.44 9.20 7.04
N GLY A 72 12.35 8.93 6.12
CA GLY A 72 11.99 8.40 4.81
C GLY A 72 11.39 7.00 4.96
N LEU A 73 10.26 6.72 4.31
CA LEU A 73 9.59 5.41 4.36
C LEU A 73 9.47 4.78 2.97
N GLY A 74 9.94 3.54 2.83
CA GLY A 74 9.88 2.76 1.60
C GLY A 74 11.23 2.61 0.91
N HIS A 75 11.21 2.45 -0.41
CA HIS A 75 12.40 2.20 -1.23
C HIS A 75 13.07 3.49 -1.75
N GLN A 76 12.38 4.62 -1.66
CA GLN A 76 12.74 5.87 -2.35
C GLN A 76 13.52 6.86 -1.46
N ARG A 77 14.24 6.33 -0.47
CA ARG A 77 15.05 7.09 0.50
C ARG A 77 16.52 6.96 0.19
#